data_AF-A0A1Y3B593-F1
#
_entry.id   AF-A0A1Y3B593-F1
#
_cell.length_a   1.000
_cell.length_b   1.000
_cell.length_c   1.000
_cell.angle_alpha   90.00
_cell.angle_beta   90.00
_cell.angle_gamma   90.00
#
_symmetry.space_group_name_H-M   'P 1'
#
loop_
_entity.id
_entity.type
_entity.pdbx_description
1 polymer ?
#
loop_
_entity_poly.entity_id
_entity_poly.type
_entity_poly.pdbx_seq_one_letter_code
_entity_poly.pdbx_strand_id
1 'polypeptide(L)'
;MPMDGIGHINACVGMAQALAKRGHQIYFLTNPMFAGSYSKHGFKEFVLQSDIKQQMLGGNGDKKDKKEHPFKAFAPMLQKMRENGMLSGKSSFEKLKIFDPNEEEMMMKKIYEELKEVHPKI
;
A
#
# COMPACT_ATOMS: atom_id res chain seq x y z
N MET A 1 -2.65 -5.78 -4.90
CA MET A 1 -1.84 -4.73 -4.25
C MET A 1 -2.74 -3.94 -3.32
N PRO A 2 -2.40 -3.70 -2.04
CA PRO A 2 -3.22 -2.87 -1.17
C PRO A 2 -2.97 -1.41 -1.56
N MET A 3 -3.77 -0.90 -2.50
CA MET A 3 -3.61 0.43 -3.12
C MET A 3 -4.25 1.57 -2.32
N ASP A 4 -4.67 1.35 -1.08
CA ASP A 4 -5.39 2.37 -0.30
C ASP A 4 -4.50 3.06 0.75
N GLY A 5 -3.26 3.36 0.42
CA GLY A 5 -2.44 4.24 1.26
C GLY A 5 -2.94 5.69 1.19
N ILE A 6 -2.77 6.47 2.28
CA ILE A 6 -3.10 7.92 2.30
C ILE A 6 -2.41 8.66 1.14
N GLY A 7 -1.19 8.25 0.78
CA GLY A 7 -0.47 8.80 -0.38
C GLY A 7 -1.21 8.60 -1.71
N HIS A 8 -1.74 7.40 -1.96
CA HIS A 8 -2.50 7.10 -3.17
C HIS A 8 -3.83 7.86 -3.20
N ILE A 9 -4.54 7.92 -2.06
CA ILE A 9 -5.79 8.69 -1.92
C ILE A 9 -5.55 10.16 -2.30
N ASN A 10 -4.52 10.79 -1.73
CA ASN A 10 -4.21 12.19 -2.00
C ASN A 10 -3.83 12.45 -3.47
N ALA A 11 -3.05 11.55 -4.08
CA ALA A 11 -2.70 11.66 -5.49
C ALA A 11 -3.94 11.58 -6.40
N CYS A 12 -4.83 10.62 -6.12
CA CYS A 12 -6.10 10.46 -6.82
C CYS A 12 -7.02 11.68 -6.67
N VAL A 13 -7.09 12.28 -5.48
CA VAL A 13 -7.89 13.49 -5.23
C VAL A 13 -7.42 14.66 -6.10
N GLY A 14 -6.11 14.90 -6.18
CA GLY A 14 -5.57 15.99 -7.01
C GLY A 14 -5.93 15.83 -8.49
N MET A 15 -5.81 14.60 -9.01
CA MET A 15 -6.20 14.28 -10.37
C MET A 15 -7.71 14.45 -10.60
N ALA A 16 -8.54 13.94 -9.69
CA ALA A 16 -9.99 14.03 -9.79
C ALA A 16 -10.49 15.48 -9.73
N GLN A 17 -9.87 16.36 -8.94
CA GLN A 17 -10.21 17.78 -8.91
C GLN A 17 -9.96 18.44 -10.27
N ALA A 18 -8.85 18.10 -10.93
CA ALA A 18 -8.53 18.62 -12.24
C ALA A 18 -9.51 18.13 -13.32
N LEU A 19 -10.01 16.90 -13.21
CA LEU A 19 -11.02 16.35 -14.12
C LEU A 19 -12.42 16.92 -13.84
N ALA A 20 -12.80 17.09 -12.57
CA ALA A 20 -14.07 17.69 -12.20
C ALA A 20 -14.19 19.14 -12.69
N LYS A 21 -13.11 19.92 -12.62
CA LYS A 21 -13.06 21.28 -13.20
C LYS A 21 -13.30 21.31 -14.72
N ARG A 22 -13.05 20.21 -15.41
CA ARG A 22 -13.33 20.06 -16.86
C ARG A 22 -14.75 19.53 -17.13
N GLY A 23 -15.58 19.37 -16.10
CA GLY A 23 -16.95 18.90 -16.23
C GLY A 23 -17.12 17.38 -16.19
N HIS A 24 -16.06 16.62 -15.89
CA HIS A 24 -16.18 15.16 -15.76
C HIS A 24 -16.86 14.77 -14.44
N GLN A 25 -17.73 13.76 -14.51
CA GLN A 25 -18.29 13.14 -13.32
C GLN A 25 -17.34 12.05 -12.82
N ILE A 26 -16.93 12.15 -11.56
CA ILE A 26 -15.93 11.26 -10.96
C ILE A 26 -16.59 10.40 -9.87
N TYR A 27 -16.26 9.12 -9.88
CA TYR A 27 -16.68 8.14 -8.89
C TYR A 27 -15.45 7.42 -8.34
N PHE A 28 -15.38 7.29 -7.02
CA PHE A 28 -14.33 6.55 -6.34
C PHE A 28 -14.87 5.23 -5.80
N LEU A 29 -14.11 4.16 -6.00
CA LEU A 29 -14.32 2.87 -5.38
C LEU A 29 -13.30 2.75 -4.24
N THR A 30 -13.75 2.47 -3.02
CA THR A 30 -12.88 2.44 -1.85
C THR A 30 -13.15 1.23 -0.98
N ASN A 31 -12.18 0.87 -0.14
CA ASN A 31 -12.38 -0.12 0.91
C ASN A 31 -13.02 0.50 2.16
N PRO A 32 -13.69 -0.32 3.02
CA PRO A 32 -14.38 0.18 4.22
C PRO A 32 -13.48 0.94 5.18
N MET A 33 -12.19 0.61 5.23
CA MET A 33 -11.19 1.27 6.08
C MET A 33 -10.99 2.76 5.70
N PHE A 34 -11.25 3.13 4.45
CA PHE A 34 -11.04 4.48 3.93
C PHE A 34 -12.34 5.16 3.51
N ALA A 35 -13.49 4.61 3.92
CA ALA A 35 -14.79 5.19 3.65
C ALA A 35 -14.86 6.65 4.12
N GLY A 36 -15.36 7.53 3.26
CA GLY A 36 -15.47 8.97 3.51
C GLY A 36 -14.23 9.77 3.10
N SER A 37 -13.12 9.11 2.74
CA SER A 37 -11.88 9.78 2.35
C SER A 37 -12.03 10.60 1.08
N TYR A 38 -12.89 10.16 0.16
CA TYR A 38 -13.18 10.89 -1.08
C TYR A 38 -14.40 11.79 -0.97
N SER A 39 -15.40 11.38 -0.17
CA SER A 39 -16.62 12.16 0.09
C SER A 39 -16.32 13.53 0.70
N LYS A 40 -15.30 13.65 1.57
CA LYS A 40 -14.87 14.95 2.15
C LYS A 40 -14.38 15.98 1.11
N HIS A 41 -14.03 15.52 -0.09
CA HIS A 41 -13.61 16.38 -1.21
C HIS A 41 -14.74 16.65 -2.22
N GLY A 42 -15.97 16.23 -1.91
CA GLY A 42 -17.14 16.42 -2.77
C GLY A 42 -17.29 15.39 -3.88
N PHE A 43 -16.50 14.30 -3.87
CA PHE A 43 -16.64 13.23 -4.84
C PHE A 43 -17.64 12.15 -4.39
N LYS A 44 -18.30 11.51 -5.36
CA LYS A 44 -19.14 10.34 -5.08
C LYS A 44 -18.27 9.12 -4.83
N GLU A 45 -18.59 8.38 -3.78
CA GLU A 45 -17.79 7.26 -3.29
C GLU A 45 -18.68 6.02 -3.12
N PHE A 46 -18.20 4.88 -3.60
CA PHE A 46 -18.79 3.57 -3.41
C PHE A 46 -17.84 2.73 -2.56
N VAL A 47 -18.31 2.37 -1.35
CA VAL A 47 -17.56 1.49 -0.46
C VAL A 47 -17.78 0.06 -0.93
N LEU A 48 -16.73 -0.55 -1.45
CA LEU A 48 -16.73 -1.95 -1.85
C LEU A 48 -16.75 -2.82 -0.60
N GLN A 49 -17.89 -3.49 -0.38
CA GLN A 49 -17.95 -4.57 0.59
C GLN A 49 -17.32 -5.80 -0.05
N SER A 50 -16.08 -6.07 0.33
CA SER A 50 -15.41 -7.30 -0.03
C SER A 50 -15.66 -8.33 1.07
N ASP A 51 -16.21 -9.51 0.73
CA ASP A 51 -16.23 -10.70 1.61
C ASP A 51 -14.82 -11.23 1.94
N ILE A 52 -13.78 -10.57 1.41
CA ILE A 52 -12.35 -10.71 1.67
C ILE A 52 -11.97 -10.37 3.13
N LYS A 53 -12.93 -10.38 4.07
CA LYS A 53 -12.59 -10.57 5.50
C LYS A 53 -11.79 -11.87 5.72
N GLN A 54 -11.82 -12.83 4.80
CA GLN A 54 -11.08 -14.09 4.94
C GLN A 54 -9.69 -14.12 4.28
N GLN A 55 -9.40 -13.34 3.23
CA GLN A 55 -8.12 -13.50 2.50
C GLN A 55 -6.99 -12.59 2.97
N MET A 56 -7.28 -11.43 3.58
CA MET A 56 -6.24 -10.56 4.16
C MET A 56 -6.07 -10.73 5.68
N LEU A 57 -7.03 -11.37 6.35
CA LEU A 57 -6.98 -11.71 7.78
C LEU A 57 -6.86 -13.24 8.02
N GLY A 58 -6.81 -14.05 6.96
CA GLY A 58 -6.71 -15.52 7.01
C GLY A 58 -5.31 -16.05 7.26
N GLY A 59 -4.47 -15.32 7.98
CA GLY A 59 -3.36 -15.94 8.69
C GLY A 59 -3.95 -16.69 9.87
N ASN A 60 -3.97 -18.02 9.79
CA ASN A 60 -4.52 -18.92 10.79
C ASN A 60 -3.98 -18.56 12.19
N GLY A 61 -4.80 -17.89 13.00
CA GLY A 61 -4.44 -17.43 14.33
C GLY A 61 -5.57 -17.79 15.27
N ASP A 62 -5.36 -18.87 16.01
CA ASP A 62 -6.22 -19.32 17.10
C ASP A 62 -6.71 -18.15 17.96
N LYS A 63 -7.99 -18.20 18.29
CA LYS A 63 -8.62 -17.31 19.27
C LYS A 63 -7.86 -17.42 20.60
N LYS A 64 -6.94 -16.49 20.86
CA LYS A 64 -6.54 -16.12 22.22
C LYS A 64 -6.45 -14.62 22.32
N ASP A 65 -7.22 -14.12 23.27
CA ASP A 65 -7.23 -12.76 23.77
C ASP A 65 -5.85 -12.11 23.81
N LYS A 66 -5.73 -10.94 23.18
CA LYS A 66 -5.29 -9.71 23.85
C LYS A 66 -5.38 -8.52 22.91
N LYS A 67 -5.79 -7.40 23.50
CA LYS A 67 -5.86 -6.04 22.96
C LYS A 67 -4.50 -5.59 22.39
N GLU A 68 -4.11 -6.06 21.23
CA GLU A 68 -2.95 -5.52 20.51
C GLU A 68 -3.43 -4.65 19.35
N HIS A 69 -3.09 -3.36 19.42
CA HIS A 69 -3.37 -2.40 18.38
C HIS A 69 -2.75 -2.92 17.06
N PRO A 70 -3.46 -2.88 15.91
CA PRO A 70 -3.03 -3.51 14.66
C PRO A 70 -1.62 -3.10 14.22
N PHE A 71 -1.17 -1.91 14.65
CA PHE A 71 0.19 -1.42 14.45
C PHE A 71 1.30 -2.33 15.01
N LYS A 72 1.05 -3.10 16.08
CA LYS A 72 2.03 -4.06 16.64
C LYS A 72 2.24 -5.27 15.73
N ALA A 73 1.20 -5.73 15.03
CA ALA A 73 1.32 -6.80 14.05
C ALA A 73 2.18 -6.38 12.84
N PHE A 74 2.17 -5.08 12.50
CA PHE A 74 2.99 -4.50 11.44
C PHE A 74 4.37 -4.03 11.90
N ALA A 75 4.61 -3.88 13.20
CA ALA A 75 5.90 -3.42 13.75
C ALA A 75 7.12 -4.23 13.26
N PRO A 76 7.13 -5.58 13.25
CA PRO A 76 8.28 -6.32 12.75
C PRO A 76 8.50 -6.15 11.25
N MET A 77 7.43 -5.98 10.47
CA MET A 77 7.51 -5.68 9.04
C MET A 77 8.06 -4.27 8.80
N LEU A 78 7.57 -3.27 9.54
CA LEU A 78 8.04 -1.88 9.46
C LEU A 78 9.50 -1.74 9.90
N GLN A 79 9.91 -2.51 10.90
CA GLN A 79 11.29 -2.56 11.37
C GLN A 79 12.21 -3.14 10.30
N LYS A 80 11.83 -4.26 9.67
CA LYS A 80 12.57 -4.82 8.52
C LYS A 80 12.65 -3.85 7.35
N MET A 81 11.54 -3.18 7.00
CA MET A 81 11.53 -2.16 5.93
C MET A 81 12.42 -0.94 6.25
N ARG A 82 12.62 -0.63 7.53
CA ARG A 82 13.54 0.42 7.97
C ARG A 82 15.00 -0.04 7.89
N GLU A 83 15.29 -1.27 8.33
CA GLU A 83 16.62 -1.89 8.31
C GLU A 83 17.12 -2.10 6.88
N ASN A 84 16.27 -2.62 5.99
CA ASN A 84 16.54 -2.84 4.56
C ASN A 84 16.57 -1.55 3.73
N GLY A 85 16.51 -0.38 4.40
CA GLY A 85 16.70 0.91 3.76
C GLY A 85 15.48 1.46 3.02
N MET A 86 14.43 0.66 2.80
CA MET A 86 13.22 1.06 2.06
C MET A 86 12.56 2.30 2.67
N LEU A 87 12.30 2.28 3.98
CA LEU A 87 11.76 3.42 4.75
C LEU A 87 12.85 4.27 5.42
N SER A 88 14.13 4.02 5.12
CA SER A 88 15.22 4.84 5.63
C SER A 88 15.33 6.16 4.86
N GLY A 89 15.79 7.20 5.54
CA GLY A 89 16.14 8.49 4.92
C GLY A 89 17.45 8.47 4.13
N LYS A 90 18.03 7.30 3.85
CA LYS A 90 19.27 7.15 3.07
C LYS A 90 19.02 7.51 1.60
N SER A 91 20.05 7.99 0.91
CA SER A 91 19.97 8.28 -0.53
C SER A 91 19.78 6.99 -1.35
N SER A 92 19.23 7.11 -2.57
CA SER A 92 18.99 5.94 -3.45
C SER A 92 20.24 5.10 -3.69
N PHE A 93 21.40 5.75 -3.78
CA PHE A 93 22.69 5.08 -3.97
C PHE A 93 23.12 4.25 -2.75
N GLU A 94 22.86 4.76 -1.54
CA GLU A 94 23.15 4.02 -0.31
C GLU A 94 22.21 2.84 -0.12
N LYS A 95 20.96 2.94 -0.57
CA LYS A 95 19.99 1.84 -0.55
C LYS A 95 20.41 0.68 -1.46
N LEU A 96 20.97 0.97 -2.63
CA LEU A 96 21.52 -0.05 -3.54
C LEU A 96 22.65 -0.87 -2.93
N LYS A 97 23.44 -0.29 -2.01
CA LYS A 97 24.54 -1.01 -1.33
C LYS A 97 24.07 -1.96 -0.24
N ILE A 98 22.86 -1.75 0.27
CA ILE A 98 22.24 -2.54 1.35
C ILE A 98 21.32 -3.61 0.76
N PHE A 99 20.89 -3.43 -0.50
CA PHE A 99 20.07 -4.39 -1.21
C PHE A 99 20.83 -5.67 -1.49
N ASP A 100 20.43 -6.76 -0.83
CA ASP A 100 20.90 -8.12 -1.11
C ASP A 100 19.84 -8.86 -1.96
N PRO A 101 20.11 -9.13 -3.25
CA PRO A 101 19.18 -9.87 -4.11
C PRO A 101 18.98 -11.34 -3.68
N ASN A 102 19.82 -11.87 -2.77
CA ASN A 102 19.69 -13.21 -2.22
C ASN A 102 18.94 -13.26 -0.89
N GLU A 103 18.60 -12.12 -0.29
CA GLU A 103 17.71 -12.09 0.87
C GLU A 103 16.29 -12.53 0.44
N GLU A 104 15.70 -13.49 1.15
CA GLU A 104 14.34 -13.99 0.91
C GLU A 104 13.25 -12.98 1.31
N GLU A 105 13.35 -11.73 0.86
CA GLU A 105 12.20 -10.82 0.87
C GLU A 105 11.33 -11.10 -0.35
N MET A 106 10.37 -12.01 -0.17
CA MET A 106 9.42 -12.47 -1.18
C MET A 106 8.73 -11.32 -1.97
N MET A 107 8.56 -10.15 -1.34
CA MET A 107 7.97 -8.96 -1.96
C MET A 107 8.98 -8.21 -2.85
N MET A 108 10.21 -7.99 -2.38
CA MET A 108 11.24 -7.27 -3.13
C MET A 108 11.75 -8.08 -4.32
N LYS A 109 11.90 -9.41 -4.16
CA LYS A 109 12.27 -10.29 -5.26
C LYS A 109 11.24 -10.25 -6.39
N LYS A 110 9.94 -10.24 -6.05
CA LYS A 110 8.87 -10.16 -7.04
C LYS A 110 8.88 -8.82 -7.80
N ILE A 111 9.06 -7.71 -7.08
CA ILE A 111 9.19 -6.38 -7.69
C ILE A 111 10.44 -6.31 -8.58
N TYR A 112 11.55 -6.92 -8.16
CA TYR A 112 12.80 -6.97 -8.92
C TYR A 112 12.65 -7.76 -10.23
N GLU A 113 12.03 -8.95 -10.19
CA GLU A 113 11.77 -9.74 -11.39
C GLU A 113 10.83 -9.00 -12.35
N GLU A 114 9.75 -8.37 -11.85
CA GLU A 114 8.86 -7.53 -12.68
C GLU A 114 9.61 -6.34 -13.31
N LEU A 115 10.56 -5.74 -12.59
CA LEU A 115 11.39 -4.66 -13.13
C LEU A 115 12.32 -5.15 -14.26
N LYS A 116 12.89 -6.35 -14.10
CA LYS A 116 13.79 -6.98 -15.07
C LYS A 116 13.08 -7.37 -16.36
N GLU A 117 11.83 -7.81 -16.27
CA GLU A 117 10.99 -8.10 -17.44
C GLU A 117 10.73 -6.85 -18.30
N VAL A 118 10.47 -5.70 -17.66
CA VAL A 118 10.20 -4.44 -18.38
C VAL A 118 11.51 -3.76 -18.83
N HIS A 119 12.59 -3.96 -18.09
CA HIS A 119 13.90 -3.33 -18.33
C HIS A 119 15.03 -4.38 -18.37
N PRO A 120 15.21 -5.08 -19.51
CA PRO A 120 16.16 -6.20 -19.62
C PRO A 120 17.66 -5.84 -19.52
N LYS A 121 17.98 -4.57 -19.26
CA LYS A 121 19.36 -4.08 -19.08
C LYS A 121 19.71 -3.77 -17.61
N ILE A 122 18.83 -4.12 -16.66
CA ILE A 122 19.05 -4.01 -15.22
C ILE A 122 19.50 -5.37 -14.67
#